data_AF-A0A1L7JNF5-F1
#
_entry.id   AF-A0A1L7JNF5-F1
#
_cell.length_a   1.000
_cell.length_b   1.000
_cell.length_c   1.000
_cell.angle_alpha   90.00
_cell.angle_beta   90.00
_cell.angle_gamma   90.00
#
_symmetry.space_group_name_H-M   'P 1'
#
loop_
_entity.id
_entity.type
_entity.pdbx_description
1 polymer ?
#
loop_
_entity_poly.entity_id
_entity_poly.type
_entity_poly.pdbx_seq_one_letter_code
_entity_poly.pdbx_strand_id
1 'polypeptide(L)'
;MFLAILQNKLKAKGGLYYKINTREVKASQYNHLNKEYNKKKLSQRWNYFDYDGKQIKVQRDLYSSYLIKNVTSDLKSINNSQCEKDFDKFLKLHNKEILRLQGLKII
;
A
#
# COMPACT_ATOMS: atom_id res chain seq x y z
N MET A 1 -8.85 9.37 18.09
CA MET A 1 -7.71 9.44 19.03
C MET A 1 -6.47 8.59 18.63
N PHE A 2 -6.10 8.50 17.36
CA PHE A 2 -4.72 8.14 16.95
C PHE A 2 -4.31 9.07 15.81
N LEU A 3 -5.20 9.19 14.82
CA LEU A 3 -5.08 10.13 13.71
C LEU A 3 -4.91 11.58 14.17
N ALA A 4 -5.58 12.00 15.25
CA ALA A 4 -5.41 13.33 15.83
C ALA A 4 -4.00 13.52 16.42
N ILE A 5 -3.47 12.52 17.12
CA ILE A 5 -2.10 12.55 17.68
C ILE A 5 -1.08 12.57 16.54
N LEU A 6 -1.27 11.73 15.51
CA LEU A 6 -0.43 11.70 14.33
C LEU A 6 -0.43 13.05 13.60
N GLN A 7 -1.61 13.62 13.38
CA GLN A 7 -1.75 14.93 12.72
C GLN A 7 -1.03 16.03 13.52
N ASN A 8 -1.19 16.05 14.85
CA ASN A 8 -0.52 17.04 15.70
C ASN A 8 1.01 16.87 15.66
N LYS A 9 1.51 15.62 15.72
CA LYS A 9 2.95 15.34 15.61
C LYS A 9 3.53 15.70 14.24
N LEU A 10 2.77 15.51 13.16
CA LEU A 10 3.18 15.92 11.82
C LEU A 10 3.26 17.45 11.72
N LYS A 11 2.21 18.16 12.17
CA LYS A 11 2.19 19.63 12.19
C LYS A 11 3.33 20.22 13.01
N ALA A 12 3.60 19.67 14.19
CA ALA A 12 4.70 20.11 15.05
C ALA A 12 6.09 19.96 14.39
N LYS A 13 6.23 19.08 13.41
CA LYS A 13 7.47 18.88 12.62
C LYS A 13 7.43 19.59 11.25
N GLY A 14 6.45 20.46 11.01
CA GLY A 14 6.27 21.14 9.71
C GLY A 14 5.72 20.25 8.59
N GLY A 15 5.23 19.06 8.93
CA GLY A 15 4.68 18.09 7.98
C GLY A 15 3.19 18.32 7.68
N LEU A 16 2.74 17.74 6.57
CA LEU A 16 1.35 17.79 6.11
C LEU A 16 0.61 16.49 6.44
N TYR A 17 -0.71 16.59 6.62
CA TYR A 17 -1.58 15.45 6.88
C TYR A 17 -2.78 15.49 5.94
N TYR A 18 -2.90 14.46 5.10
CA TYR A 18 -3.98 14.32 4.12
C TYR A 18 -4.88 13.15 4.48
N LYS A 19 -6.19 13.33 4.33
CA LYS A 19 -7.18 12.26 4.49
C LYS A 19 -7.71 11.88 3.13
N ILE A 20 -7.50 10.63 2.76
CA ILE A 20 -8.06 10.07 1.52
C ILE A 20 -9.52 9.69 1.69
N ASN A 21 -10.27 9.67 0.59
CA ASN A 21 -11.58 9.05 0.55
C ASN A 21 -11.42 7.53 0.46
N THR A 22 -11.45 6.86 1.61
CA THR A 22 -11.27 5.40 1.69
C THR A 22 -12.36 4.61 0.98
N ARG A 23 -13.57 5.18 0.83
CA ARG A 23 -14.70 4.55 0.14
C ARG A 23 -14.54 4.58 -1.37
N GLU A 24 -13.92 5.62 -1.91
CA GLU A 24 -13.62 5.72 -3.34
C GLU A 24 -12.35 4.95 -3.69
N VAL A 25 -11.26 5.13 -2.92
CA VAL A 25 -9.96 4.50 -3.19
C VAL A 25 -9.97 2.98 -3.02
N LYS A 26 -10.67 2.44 -2.00
CA LYS A 26 -10.75 1.00 -1.68
C LYS A 26 -9.42 0.23 -1.83
N ALA A 27 -8.32 0.79 -1.32
CA ALA A 27 -6.95 0.30 -1.55
C ALA A 27 -6.74 -1.20 -1.25
N SER A 28 -7.40 -1.75 -0.22
CA SER A 28 -7.27 -3.17 0.12
C SER A 28 -7.87 -4.12 -0.92
N GLN A 29 -8.71 -3.60 -1.81
CA GLN A 29 -9.40 -4.35 -2.85
C GLN A 29 -8.73 -4.14 -4.23
N TYR A 30 -8.18 -2.96 -4.46
CA TYR A 30 -7.62 -2.57 -5.76
C TYR A 30 -6.35 -3.35 -6.13
N ASN A 31 -6.20 -3.64 -7.42
CA ASN A 31 -4.98 -4.14 -8.03
C ASN A 31 -4.55 -3.19 -9.15
N HIS A 32 -3.41 -2.50 -9.01
CA HIS A 32 -2.95 -1.54 -10.02
C HIS A 32 -2.50 -2.21 -11.34
N LEU A 33 -2.13 -3.49 -11.31
CA LEU A 33 -1.62 -4.20 -12.48
C LEU A 33 -2.71 -4.42 -13.53
N ASN A 34 -3.93 -4.77 -13.10
CA ASN A 34 -5.08 -4.96 -13.98
C ASN A 34 -6.16 -3.88 -13.81
N LYS A 35 -5.98 -2.95 -12.88
CA LYS A 35 -6.86 -1.81 -12.58
C LYS A 35 -8.25 -2.22 -12.08
N GLU A 36 -8.35 -3.40 -11.47
CA GLU A 36 -9.61 -3.94 -10.96
C GLU A 36 -9.71 -3.96 -9.43
N TYR A 37 -10.95 -3.98 -8.94
CA TYR A 37 -11.26 -4.13 -7.52
C TYR A 37 -11.69 -5.56 -7.21
N ASN A 38 -10.87 -6.25 -6.43
CA ASN A 38 -11.13 -7.61 -6.00
C ASN A 38 -11.38 -7.63 -4.49
N LYS A 39 -12.61 -7.95 -4.08
CA LYS A 39 -12.97 -8.10 -2.66
C LYS A 39 -12.19 -9.27 -2.05
N LYS A 40 -11.67 -9.07 -0.83
CA LYS A 40 -10.86 -10.06 -0.12
C LYS A 40 -11.37 -10.22 1.31
N LYS A 41 -11.32 -11.44 1.85
CA LYS A 41 -11.61 -11.69 3.27
C LYS A 41 -10.53 -11.06 4.14
N LEU A 42 -10.88 -10.61 5.35
CA LEU A 42 -9.90 -10.01 6.27
C LEU A 42 -8.73 -10.96 6.61
N SER A 43 -8.98 -12.27 6.68
CA SER A 43 -7.96 -13.30 6.88
C SER A 43 -6.98 -13.47 5.71
N GLN A 44 -7.31 -12.98 4.51
CA GLN A 44 -6.45 -13.08 3.34
C GLN A 44 -5.40 -11.95 3.32
N ARG A 45 -4.27 -12.18 3.99
CA ARG A 45 -3.23 -11.17 4.22
C ARG A 45 -2.20 -11.02 3.10
N TRP A 46 -2.32 -11.82 2.06
CA TRP A 46 -1.40 -11.84 0.92
C TRP A 46 -2.16 -11.68 -0.39
N ASN A 47 -1.56 -10.92 -1.29
CA ASN A 47 -1.93 -10.84 -2.70
C ASN A 47 -0.98 -11.71 -3.52
N TYR A 48 -1.54 -12.36 -4.53
CA TYR A 48 -0.80 -13.12 -5.53
C TYR A 48 -1.05 -12.46 -6.88
N PHE A 49 0.01 -12.03 -7.55
CA PHE A 49 -0.07 -11.32 -8.81
C PHE A 49 0.82 -11.97 -9.85
N ASP A 50 0.42 -11.89 -11.11
CA ASP A 50 1.34 -12.06 -12.23
C ASP A 50 1.98 -10.71 -12.56
N TYR A 51 3.30 -10.66 -12.55
CA TYR A 51 4.08 -9.48 -12.89
C TYR A 51 5.32 -9.89 -13.70
N ASP A 52 5.43 -9.38 -14.92
CA ASP A 52 6.47 -9.74 -15.90
C ASP A 52 6.63 -11.26 -16.11
N GLY A 53 5.49 -11.97 -16.19
CA GLY A 53 5.43 -13.42 -16.38
C GLY A 53 5.86 -14.22 -15.14
N LYS A 54 5.94 -13.58 -13.97
CA LYS A 54 6.30 -14.22 -12.71
C LYS A 54 5.20 -14.05 -11.68
N GLN A 55 4.91 -15.14 -10.98
CA GLN A 55 4.02 -15.10 -9.83
C GLN A 55 4.75 -14.47 -8.63
N ILE A 56 4.25 -13.33 -8.17
CA ILE A 56 4.76 -12.61 -7.01
C ILE A 56 3.75 -12.64 -5.87
N LYS A 57 4.29 -12.61 -4.64
CA LYS A 57 3.50 -12.61 -3.41
C LYS A 57 3.75 -11.31 -2.65
N VAL A 58 2.71 -10.50 -2.48
CA VAL A 58 2.81 -9.16 -1.86
C VAL A 58 1.90 -9.08 -0.64
N GLN A 59 2.43 -8.62 0.49
CA GLN A 59 1.67 -8.48 1.73
C GLN A 59 0.62 -7.38 1.55
N ARG A 60 -0.65 -7.71 1.88
CA ARG A 60 -1.81 -6.89 1.52
C ARG A 60 -1.79 -5.48 2.11
N ASP A 61 -1.32 -5.34 3.33
CA ASP A 61 -1.33 -4.05 4.04
C ASP A 61 -0.21 -3.14 3.56
N LEU A 62 0.99 -3.70 3.31
CA LEU A 62 2.10 -2.98 2.66
C LEU A 62 1.70 -2.55 1.25
N TYR A 63 0.97 -3.39 0.52
CA TYR A 63 0.45 -3.01 -0.78
C TYR A 63 -0.64 -1.94 -0.70
N SER A 64 -1.55 -2.05 0.28
CA SER A 64 -2.58 -1.02 0.50
C SER A 64 -1.96 0.33 0.83
N SER A 65 -0.92 0.37 1.68
CA SER A 65 -0.21 1.62 1.99
C SER A 65 0.55 2.17 0.79
N TYR A 66 1.13 1.30 -0.04
CA TYR A 66 1.72 1.67 -1.32
C TYR A 66 0.71 2.38 -2.25
N LEU A 67 -0.49 1.82 -2.40
CA LEU A 67 -1.55 2.45 -3.20
C LEU A 67 -1.99 3.79 -2.60
N ILE A 68 -2.13 3.88 -1.27
CA ILE A 68 -2.51 5.13 -0.58
C ILE A 68 -1.43 6.22 -0.75
N LYS A 69 -0.14 5.85 -0.76
CA LYS A 69 0.96 6.79 -1.05
C LYS A 69 0.85 7.39 -2.46
N ASN A 70 0.28 6.65 -3.41
CA ASN A 70 0.20 7.01 -4.81
C ASN A 70 -1.22 7.41 -5.23
N VAL A 71 -2.00 8.04 -4.35
CA VAL A 71 -3.28 8.66 -4.75
C VAL A 71 -3.03 9.97 -5.52
N THR A 72 -3.97 10.34 -6.38
CA THR A 72 -3.98 11.65 -7.03
C THR A 72 -4.27 12.77 -6.03
N SER A 73 -4.03 14.02 -6.45
CA SER A 73 -4.27 15.22 -5.62
C SER A 73 -5.73 15.41 -5.21
N ASP A 74 -6.68 14.74 -5.89
CA ASP A 74 -8.09 14.66 -5.51
C ASP A 74 -8.34 13.83 -4.23
N LEU A 75 -7.33 13.08 -3.77
CA LEU A 75 -7.36 12.16 -2.62
C LEU A 75 -8.41 11.04 -2.73
N LYS A 76 -8.86 10.75 -3.95
CA LYS A 76 -9.99 9.86 -4.26
C LYS A 76 -9.64 8.76 -5.25
N SER A 77 -8.70 9.04 -6.15
CA SER A 77 -8.30 8.12 -7.21
C SER A 77 -6.86 7.67 -7.03
N ILE A 78 -6.50 6.51 -7.59
CA ILE A 78 -5.13 5.99 -7.58
C ILE A 78 -4.41 6.48 -8.84
N ASN A 79 -3.21 7.04 -8.67
CA ASN A 79 -2.33 7.43 -9.76
C ASN A 79 -1.62 6.17 -10.31
N ASN A 80 -2.23 5.53 -11.30
CA ASN A 80 -1.69 4.31 -11.90
C ASN A 80 -0.32 4.49 -12.54
N SER A 81 -0.05 5.63 -13.20
CA SER A 81 1.26 5.89 -13.80
C SER A 81 2.36 5.96 -12.74
N GLN A 82 2.09 6.59 -11.60
CA GLN A 82 3.03 6.61 -10.47
C GLN A 82 3.20 5.21 -9.86
N CYS A 83 2.09 4.45 -9.73
CA CYS A 83 2.15 3.07 -9.27
C CYS A 83 3.00 2.19 -10.20
N GLU A 84 2.84 2.29 -11.52
CA GLU A 84 3.63 1.54 -12.49
C GLU A 84 5.12 1.91 -12.38
N LYS A 85 5.44 3.21 -12.30
CA LYS A 85 6.81 3.73 -12.21
C LYS A 85 7.57 3.29 -10.94
N ASP A 86 6.89 3.24 -9.80
CA ASP A 86 7.53 2.98 -8.50
C ASP A 86 7.45 1.50 -8.06
N PHE A 87 6.78 0.62 -8.81
CA PHE A 87 6.41 -0.70 -8.30
C PHE A 87 7.61 -1.60 -8.03
N ASP A 88 8.61 -1.63 -8.92
CA ASP A 88 9.84 -2.40 -8.73
C ASP A 88 10.58 -2.01 -7.45
N LYS A 89 10.69 -0.70 -7.21
CA LYS A 89 11.32 -0.17 -5.99
C LYS A 89 10.53 -0.58 -4.76
N PHE A 90 9.20 -0.52 -4.81
CA PHE A 90 8.34 -1.00 -3.76
C PHE A 90 8.55 -2.50 -3.50
N LEU A 91 8.54 -3.35 -4.54
CA LEU A 91 8.73 -4.79 -4.40
C LEU A 91 10.08 -5.14 -3.76
N LYS A 92 11.16 -4.45 -4.16
CA LYS A 92 12.48 -4.63 -3.55
C LYS A 92 12.47 -4.33 -2.05
N LEU A 93 11.89 -3.20 -1.65
CA LEU A 93 11.81 -2.80 -0.24
C LEU A 93 10.86 -3.70 0.57
N HIS A 94 9.71 -4.05 -0.02
CA HIS A 94 8.77 -5.00 0.54
C HIS A 94 9.44 -6.34 0.84
N ASN A 95 10.14 -6.93 -0.14
CA ASN A 95 10.76 -8.25 0.04
C ASN A 95 11.84 -8.22 1.11
N LYS A 96 12.66 -7.16 1.15
CA LYS A 96 13.63 -6.94 2.22
C LYS A 96 12.96 -6.90 3.60
N GLU A 97 11.82 -6.21 3.71
CA GLU A 97 11.08 -6.10 4.96
C GLU A 97 10.43 -7.42 5.38
N ILE A 98 9.86 -8.19 4.45
CA ILE A 98 9.33 -9.53 4.73
C ILE A 98 10.44 -10.44 5.26
N LEU A 99 11.62 -10.46 4.61
CA LEU A 99 12.76 -11.24 5.08
C LEU A 99 13.21 -10.81 6.48
N ARG A 100 13.28 -9.51 6.75
CA ARG A 100 13.60 -8.98 8.08
C ARG A 100 12.62 -9.46 9.14
N LEU A 101 11.31 -9.38 8.87
CA LEU A 101 10.26 -9.82 9.78
C LEU A 101 10.25 -11.34 9.99
N GLN A 102 10.59 -12.12 8.96
CA GLN A 102 10.75 -13.57 9.08
C GLN A 102 11.99 -13.93 9.91
N GLY A 103 13.12 -13.24 9.73
CA GLY A 103 14.32 -13.44 10.55
C GLY A 103 14.15 -12.99 12.01
N LEU A 104 13.21 -12.07 12.29
CA LEU A 104 12.82 -11.71 13.65
C LEU A 104 11.95 -12.75 14.35
N LYS A 105 11.42 -13.75 13.62
CA LYS A 105 10.85 -14.94 14.24
C LYS A 105 12.00 -15.83 14.75
N ILE A 106 12.69 -15.35 15.78
CA ILE A 106 13.61 -16.16 16.57
C ILE A 106 12.75 -16.91 17.59
N ILE A 107 12.69 -18.24 17.42
CA ILE A 107 12.23 -19.34 18.32
C ILE A 107 10.90 -19.10 19.04
#